data_AF-I3CIT5-F1
#
_entry.id   AF-I3CIT5-F1
#
_cell.length_a   1.000
_cell.length_b   1.000
_cell.length_c   1.000
_cell.angle_alpha   90.00
_cell.angle_beta   90.00
_cell.angle_gamma   90.00
#
_symmetry.space_group_name_H-M   'P 1'
#
loop_
_entity.id
_entity.type
_entity.pdbx_description
1 polymer ?
#
loop_
_entity_poly.entity_id
_entity_poly.type
_entity_poly.pdbx_seq_one_letter_code
_entity_poly.pdbx_strand_id
1 'polypeptide(L)'
;MDEPIVVALLVIVSIYFFFLFIRLFADIYMAGVAIVCAVIAFNIPAFYPEASGLLQDIGILKILHLSLPEQPDTTAIYTIAGLIVLCGVLICLPVLPFSATYRWMLGVERISRKEEAKIRYWIQEEIERTMQDDDE
;
A
#
# COMPACT_ATOMS: atom_id res chain seq x y z
N MET A 1 8.35 4.46 40.69
CA MET A 1 7.78 3.73 39.54
C MET A 1 6.57 4.43 38.94
N ASP A 2 6.19 5.61 39.46
CA ASP A 2 5.01 6.39 39.05
C ASP A 2 5.40 7.81 38.64
N GLU A 3 6.49 7.95 37.88
CA GLU A 3 6.76 9.24 37.27
C GLU A 3 5.82 9.41 36.07
N PRO A 4 4.95 10.44 36.07
CA PRO A 4 3.98 10.66 34.99
C PRO A 4 4.66 10.78 33.61
N ILE A 5 5.93 11.17 33.60
CA ILE A 5 6.79 11.21 32.41
C ILE A 5 7.01 9.81 31.83
N VAL A 6 7.29 8.80 32.65
CA VAL A 6 7.53 7.41 32.20
C VAL A 6 6.27 6.82 31.60
N VAL A 7 5.11 7.08 32.22
CA VAL A 7 3.81 6.63 31.70
C VAL A 7 3.49 7.29 30.36
N ALA A 8 3.71 8.60 30.25
CA ALA A 8 3.51 9.34 29.00
C ALA A 8 4.41 8.81 27.87
N LEU A 9 5.69 8.55 28.15
CA LEU A 9 6.63 7.95 27.20
C LEU A 9 6.16 6.57 26.73
N LEU A 10 5.71 5.72 27.65
CA LEU A 10 5.25 4.37 27.34
C LEU A 10 4.02 4.39 26.43
N VAL A 11 3.08 5.31 26.67
CA VAL A 11 1.90 5.50 25.81
C VAL A 11 2.31 5.97 24.41
N ILE A 12 3.20 6.96 24.30
CA ILE A 12 3.68 7.47 23.00
C ILE A 12 4.38 6.36 22.20
N VAL A 13 5.29 5.64 22.84
CA VAL A 13 6.02 4.52 22.22
C VAL A 13 5.04 3.43 21.78
N SER A 14 4.05 3.10 22.60
CA SER A 14 3.04 2.08 22.24
C SER A 14 2.22 2.49 21.03
N ILE A 15 1.72 3.73 20.98
CA ILE A 15 0.99 4.26 19.81
C ILE A 15 1.85 4.21 18.56
N TYR A 16 3.13 4.59 18.67
CA TYR A 16 4.07 4.52 17.55
C TYR A 16 4.27 3.08 17.05
N PHE A 17 4.44 2.12 17.96
CA PHE A 17 4.55 0.71 17.60
C PHE A 17 3.29 0.19 16.91
N PHE A 18 2.10 0.51 17.41
CA PHE A 18 0.84 0.11 16.75
C PHE A 18 0.76 0.65 15.32
N PHE A 19 1.13 1.93 15.12
CA PHE A 19 1.16 2.52 13.80
C PHE A 19 2.14 1.81 12.86
N LEU A 20 3.33 1.46 13.38
CA LEU A 20 4.34 0.72 12.63
C LEU A 20 3.87 -0.69 12.26
N PHE A 21 3.16 -1.39 13.16
CA PHE A 21 2.59 -2.71 12.88
C PHE A 21 1.51 -2.66 11.81
N ILE A 22 0.60 -1.68 11.86
CA ILE A 22 -0.43 -1.50 10.82
C ILE A 22 0.24 -1.28 9.45
N ARG A 23 1.30 -0.46 9.41
CA ARG A 23 2.07 -0.17 8.19
C ARG A 23 2.74 -1.43 7.63
N LEU A 24 3.43 -2.17 8.49
CA LEU A 24 4.09 -3.43 8.10
C LEU A 24 3.07 -4.47 7.61
N PHE A 25 1.94 -4.59 8.30
CA PHE A 25 0.86 -5.50 7.91
C PHE A 25 0.30 -5.16 6.53
N ALA A 26 0.08 -3.87 6.25
CA ALA A 26 -0.39 -3.41 4.95
C ALA A 26 0.57 -3.83 3.82
N ASP A 27 1.87 -3.66 4.01
CA ASP A 27 2.88 -4.02 3.02
C ASP A 27 2.96 -5.55 2.80
N ILE A 28 2.94 -6.35 3.88
CA ILE A 28 2.92 -7.81 3.80
C ILE A 28 1.64 -8.31 3.12
N TYR A 29 0.49 -7.71 3.45
CA TYR A 29 -0.80 -8.07 2.85
C TYR A 29 -0.78 -7.87 1.33
N MET A 30 -0.34 -6.70 0.86
CA MET A 30 -0.25 -6.43 -0.57
C MET A 30 0.74 -7.36 -1.28
N ALA A 31 1.89 -7.64 -0.66
CA ALA A 31 2.85 -8.61 -1.19
C ALA A 31 2.24 -10.02 -1.28
N GLY A 32 1.48 -10.43 -0.26
CA GLY A 32 0.75 -11.70 -0.25
C GLY A 32 -0.27 -11.79 -1.38
N VAL A 33 -1.09 -10.75 -1.57
CA VAL A 33 -2.06 -10.68 -2.68
C VAL A 33 -1.33 -10.77 -4.03
N ALA A 34 -0.22 -10.04 -4.21
CA ALA A 34 0.57 -10.09 -5.43
C ALA A 34 1.12 -11.50 -5.71
N ILE A 35 1.64 -12.20 -4.70
CA ILE A 35 2.12 -13.57 -4.82
C ILE A 35 0.98 -14.52 -5.20
N VAL A 36 -0.17 -14.42 -4.53
CA VAL A 36 -1.35 -15.24 -4.85
C VAL A 36 -1.81 -15.00 -6.29
N CYS A 37 -1.93 -13.74 -6.71
CA CYS A 37 -2.26 -13.39 -8.10
C CYS A 37 -1.24 -13.95 -9.09
N ALA A 38 0.06 -13.90 -8.78
CA ALA A 38 1.12 -14.45 -9.65
C ALA A 38 1.04 -15.98 -9.76
N VAL A 39 0.81 -16.69 -8.65
CA VAL A 39 0.66 -18.15 -8.64
C VAL A 39 -0.57 -18.58 -9.43
N ILE A 40 -1.69 -17.88 -9.26
CA ILE A 40 -2.91 -18.13 -10.03
C ILE A 40 -2.64 -17.85 -11.51
N ALA A 41 -2.04 -16.70 -11.84
CA ALA A 41 -1.75 -16.32 -13.22
C ALA A 41 -0.83 -17.33 -13.94
N PHE A 42 0.16 -17.87 -13.24
CA PHE A 42 1.07 -18.88 -13.79
C PHE A 42 0.36 -20.20 -14.13
N ASN A 43 -0.68 -20.55 -13.37
CA ASN A 43 -1.41 -21.80 -13.54
C ASN A 43 -2.63 -21.68 -14.47
N ILE A 44 -2.89 -20.51 -15.09
CA ILE A 44 -4.05 -20.28 -15.98
C ILE A 44 -4.25 -21.39 -17.02
N PRO A 45 -3.21 -21.90 -17.73
CA PRO A 45 -3.42 -22.93 -18.75
C PRO A 45 -4.04 -24.21 -18.19
N ALA A 46 -3.79 -24.54 -16.93
CA ALA A 46 -4.28 -25.76 -16.29
C ALA A 46 -5.76 -25.67 -15.89
N PHE A 47 -6.23 -24.50 -15.44
CA PHE A 47 -7.61 -24.27 -14.99
C PHE A 47 -8.43 -23.41 -15.97
N TYR A 48 -7.92 -23.18 -17.19
CA TYR A 48 -8.57 -22.38 -18.22
C TYR A 48 -10.06 -22.71 -18.45
N PRO A 49 -10.50 -23.98 -18.59
CA PRO A 49 -11.90 -24.30 -18.82
C PRO A 49 -12.81 -23.91 -17.63
N GLU A 50 -12.29 -23.99 -16.40
CA GLU A 50 -13.02 -23.61 -15.20
C GLU A 50 -13.10 -22.09 -15.06
N ALA A 51 -11.99 -21.39 -15.34
CA ALA A 51 -11.95 -19.94 -15.31
C ALA A 51 -12.82 -19.31 -16.41
N SER A 52 -12.81 -19.86 -17.63
CA SER A 52 -13.62 -19.35 -18.74
C SER A 52 -15.12 -19.55 -18.47
N GLY A 53 -15.52 -20.72 -17.96
CA GLY A 53 -16.90 -20.99 -17.52
C GLY A 53 -17.36 -20.02 -16.43
N LEU A 54 -16.54 -19.84 -15.39
CA LEU A 54 -16.85 -18.95 -14.28
C LEU A 54 -16.93 -17.47 -14.72
N LEU A 55 -16.07 -17.03 -15.64
CA LEU A 55 -16.12 -15.68 -16.22
C LEU A 55 -17.36 -15.46 -17.11
N GLN A 56 -17.83 -16.51 -17.81
CA GLN A 56 -19.07 -16.48 -18.56
C GLN A 56 -20.30 -16.43 -17.63
N ASP A 57 -20.32 -17.24 -16.57
CA ASP A 57 -21.42 -17.32 -15.61
C ASP A 57 -21.61 -16.01 -14.83
N ILE A 58 -20.51 -15.36 -14.43
CA ILE A 58 -20.55 -14.06 -13.74
C ILE A 58 -20.93 -12.93 -14.72
N GLY A 59 -20.89 -13.17 -16.04
CA GLY A 59 -21.26 -12.19 -17.05
C GLY A 59 -20.25 -11.04 -17.22
N ILE A 60 -19.08 -11.11 -16.57
CA ILE A 60 -18.00 -10.12 -16.67
C ILE A 60 -17.56 -9.95 -18.12
N LEU A 61 -17.48 -11.05 -18.87
CA LEU A 61 -17.10 -11.02 -20.29
C LEU A 61 -18.10 -10.23 -21.15
N LYS A 62 -19.39 -10.33 -20.82
CA LYS A 62 -20.44 -9.58 -21.50
C LYS A 62 -20.38 -8.10 -21.18
N ILE A 63 -20.06 -7.74 -19.94
CA ILE A 63 -19.90 -6.35 -19.50
C ILE A 63 -18.67 -5.71 -20.16
N LEU A 64 -17.58 -6.47 -20.27
CA LEU A 64 -16.33 -6.00 -20.87
C LEU A 64 -16.27 -6.15 -22.41
N HIS A 65 -17.35 -6.63 -23.04
CA HIS A 65 -17.40 -6.93 -24.47
C HIS A 65 -16.25 -7.84 -24.97
N LEU A 66 -15.82 -8.76 -24.12
CA LEU A 66 -14.76 -9.73 -24.41
C LEU A 66 -15.38 -11.08 -24.78
N SER A 67 -14.78 -11.75 -25.77
CA SER A 67 -15.09 -13.15 -26.10
C SER A 67 -13.81 -13.97 -25.90
N LEU A 68 -13.92 -15.04 -25.11
CA LEU A 68 -12.82 -15.98 -24.93
C LEU A 68 -13.01 -17.18 -25.88
N PRO A 69 -11.94 -17.62 -26.56
CA PRO A 69 -11.97 -18.85 -27.37
C PRO A 69 -12.21 -20.09 -26.50
N GLU A 70 -12.70 -21.18 -27.10
CA GLU A 70 -12.89 -22.46 -26.39
C GLU A 70 -11.57 -23.13 -26.00
N GLN A 71 -10.47 -22.82 -26.72
CA GLN A 71 -9.13 -23.30 -26.43
C GLN A 71 -8.24 -22.15 -25.93
N PRO A 72 -7.29 -22.42 -25.01
CA PRO A 72 -6.42 -21.39 -24.48
C PRO A 72 -5.45 -20.88 -25.55
N ASP A 73 -5.77 -19.72 -26.12
CA ASP A 73 -4.81 -18.91 -26.90
C ASP A 73 -4.05 -17.94 -25.97
N THR A 74 -2.90 -17.46 -26.43
CA THR A 74 -2.00 -16.56 -25.71
C THR A 74 -2.71 -15.26 -25.29
N THR A 75 -3.51 -14.69 -26.18
CA THR A 75 -4.37 -13.51 -25.91
C THR A 75 -5.42 -13.78 -24.84
N ALA A 76 -5.99 -14.98 -24.85
CA ALA A 76 -6.99 -15.43 -23.88
C ALA A 76 -6.39 -15.52 -22.47
N ILE A 77 -5.19 -16.11 -22.38
CA ILE A 77 -4.41 -16.21 -21.14
C ILE A 77 -4.06 -14.81 -20.60
N TYR A 78 -3.57 -13.90 -21.45
CA TYR A 78 -3.29 -12.52 -21.04
C TYR A 78 -4.53 -11.77 -20.57
N THR A 79 -5.68 -12.04 -21.15
CA THR A 79 -6.95 -11.41 -20.76
C THR A 79 -7.35 -11.86 -19.35
N ILE A 80 -7.31 -13.16 -19.07
CA ILE A 80 -7.61 -13.71 -17.73
C ILE A 80 -6.58 -13.21 -16.71
N ALA A 81 -5.29 -13.19 -17.07
CA ALA A 81 -4.24 -12.64 -16.21
C ALA A 81 -4.49 -11.16 -15.88
N GLY A 82 -4.91 -10.37 -16.87
CA GLY A 82 -5.29 -8.96 -16.67
C GLY A 82 -6.46 -8.80 -15.70
N LEU A 83 -7.47 -9.66 -15.79
CA LEU A 83 -8.60 -9.68 -14.85
C LEU A 83 -8.17 -10.05 -13.43
N ILE A 84 -7.29 -11.04 -13.27
CA ILE A 84 -6.74 -11.43 -11.97
C ILE A 84 -5.97 -10.26 -11.35
N VAL A 85 -5.13 -9.57 -12.13
CA VAL A 85 -4.39 -8.40 -11.67
C VAL A 85 -5.35 -7.28 -11.27
N LEU A 86 -6.37 -7.00 -12.08
CA LEU A 86 -7.38 -5.97 -11.78
C LEU A 86 -8.10 -6.28 -10.46
N CYS A 87 -8.54 -7.51 -10.27
CA CYS A 87 -9.15 -7.96 -9.01
C CYS A 87 -8.19 -7.82 -7.83
N GLY A 88 -6.93 -8.22 -7.99
CA GLY A 88 -5.90 -8.06 -6.96
C GLY A 88 -5.70 -6.60 -6.56
N VAL A 89 -5.67 -5.68 -7.53
CA VAL A 89 -5.58 -4.23 -7.27
C VAL A 89 -6.80 -3.73 -6.49
N LEU A 90 -8.02 -4.14 -6.89
CA LEU A 90 -9.25 -3.74 -6.21
C LEU A 90 -9.29 -4.23 -4.74
N ILE A 91 -8.79 -5.43 -4.47
CA ILE A 91 -8.68 -5.99 -3.11
C ILE A 91 -7.67 -5.19 -2.28
N CYS A 92 -6.59 -4.69 -2.89
CA CYS A 92 -5.57 -3.91 -2.20
C CYS A 92 -5.98 -2.45 -1.92
N LEU A 93 -6.91 -1.86 -2.68
CA LEU A 93 -7.35 -0.46 -2.53
C LEU A 93 -7.58 0.03 -1.09
N PRO A 94 -8.35 -0.67 -0.23
CA PRO A 94 -8.59 -0.22 1.15
C PRO A 94 -7.33 -0.21 2.04
N VAL A 95 -6.30 -0.98 1.66
CA VAL A 95 -5.06 -1.15 2.42
C VAL A 95 -3.95 -0.19 1.95
N LEU A 96 -4.04 0.30 0.71
CA LEU A 96 -3.11 1.28 0.13
C LEU A 96 -2.78 2.50 1.01
N PRO A 97 -3.73 3.19 1.68
CA PRO A 97 -3.39 4.37 2.48
C PRO A 97 -2.53 4.05 3.71
N PHE A 98 -2.45 2.78 4.12
CA PHE A 98 -1.65 2.33 5.26
C PHE A 98 -0.26 1.84 4.85
N SER A 99 -0.04 1.56 3.57
CA SER A 99 1.25 1.09 3.05
C SER A 99 2.33 2.16 3.11
N ALA A 100 3.55 1.74 3.49
CA ALA A 100 4.73 2.58 3.45
C ALA A 100 5.08 3.03 2.04
N THR A 101 5.16 2.05 1.15
CA THR A 101 5.64 2.20 -0.22
C THR A 101 4.68 3.07 -1.02
N TYR A 102 3.38 2.90 -0.81
CA TYR A 102 2.36 3.66 -1.54
C TYR A 102 2.28 5.13 -1.12
N ARG A 103 2.38 5.44 0.18
CA ARG A 103 2.44 6.83 0.66
C ARG A 103 3.70 7.56 0.21
N TRP A 104 4.83 6.86 0.16
CA TRP A 104 6.07 7.38 -0.40
C TRP A 104 5.95 7.65 -1.91
N MET A 105 5.36 6.72 -2.67
CA MET A 105 5.18 6.83 -4.11
C MET A 105 4.19 7.95 -4.51
N LEU A 106 3.11 8.12 -3.74
CA LEU A 106 2.16 9.22 -3.89
C LEU A 106 2.67 10.57 -3.35
N GLY A 107 3.86 10.60 -2.74
CA GLY A 107 4.46 11.81 -2.22
C GLY A 107 3.77 12.39 -0.98
N VAL A 108 2.87 11.63 -0.33
CA VAL A 108 2.18 12.04 0.91
C VAL A 108 3.16 12.23 2.07
N GLU A 109 4.32 11.56 2.01
CA GLU A 109 5.41 11.71 2.99
C GLU A 109 6.45 12.77 2.63
N ARG A 110 6.33 13.47 1.50
CA ARG A 110 7.22 14.59 1.23
C ARG A 110 6.73 15.80 2.02
N ILE A 111 7.40 16.06 3.15
CA ILE A 111 7.51 17.43 3.68
C ILE A 111 7.87 18.30 2.48
N SER A 112 6.98 19.22 2.11
CA SER A 112 7.23 20.11 1.00
C SER A 112 8.56 20.82 1.26
N ARG A 113 9.41 21.06 0.24
CA ARG A 113 10.67 21.82 0.42
C ARG A 113 10.44 23.15 1.17
N LYS A 114 9.23 23.72 1.06
CA LYS A 114 8.80 24.90 1.81
C LYS A 114 8.58 24.64 3.30
N GLU A 115 8.00 23.51 3.66
CA GLU A 115 7.82 23.10 5.06
C GLU A 115 9.15 22.73 5.71
N GLU A 116 10.03 22.05 4.96
CA GLU A 116 11.37 21.71 5.44
C GLU A 116 12.21 22.98 5.69
N ALA A 117 12.13 23.96 4.78
CA ALA A 117 12.80 25.25 4.95
C ALA A 117 12.23 26.04 6.14
N LYS A 118 10.93 25.99 6.37
CA LYS A 118 10.27 26.67 7.51
C LYS A 118 10.68 26.05 8.85
N ILE A 119 10.77 24.71 8.90
CA ILE A 119 11.25 23.99 10.09
C ILE A 119 12.72 24.31 10.37
N ARG A 120 13.57 24.33 9.34
CA ARG A 120 14.99 24.73 9.50
C ARG A 120 15.13 26.16 10.02
N TYR A 121 14.34 27.09 9.48
CA TYR A 121 14.33 28.47 9.94
C TYR A 121 13.92 28.58 11.41
N TRP A 122 12.85 27.90 11.82
CA TRP A 122 12.41 27.84 13.22
C TRP A 122 13.49 27.27 14.16
N ILE A 123 14.18 26.22 13.74
CA ILE A 123 15.26 25.62 14.53
C ILE A 123 16.44 26.60 14.69
N GLN A 124 16.81 27.32 13.62
CA GLN A 124 17.88 28.32 13.71
C GLN A 124 17.50 29.49 14.61
N GLU A 125 16.25 29.97 14.51
CA GLU A 125 15.74 31.06 15.33
C GLU A 125 15.76 30.70 16.84
N GLU A 126 15.38 29.46 17.18
CA GLU A 126 15.39 29.01 18.57
C GLU A 126 16.82 28.84 19.13
N ILE A 127 17.76 28.36 18.31
CA ILE A 127 19.18 28.26 18.69
C ILE A 127 19.78 29.66 18.93
N GLU A 128 19.50 30.62 18.06
CA GLU A 128 19.99 32.00 18.21
C GLU A 128 19.44 32.66 19.48
N ARG A 129 18.14 32.45 19.79
CA ARG A 129 17.55 32.93 21.04
C ARG A 129 18.22 32.35 22.28
N THR A 130 18.47 31.03 22.28
CA THR A 130 19.07 30.36 23.44
C THR A 130 20.50 30.83 23.68
N MET A 131 21.27 31.07 22.61
CA MET A 131 22.63 31.63 22.73
C MET A 131 22.62 33.09 23.24
N GLN A 132 21.62 33.87 22.88
CA GLN A 132 21.50 35.27 23.31
C GLN A 132 21.11 35.40 24.78
N ASP A 133 20.28 34.48 25.30
CA ASP A 133 19.91 34.42 26.72
C ASP A 133 21.07 33.86 27.60
N ASP A 134 22.00 33.08 27.03
CA ASP A 134 23.19 32.57 27.73
C ASP A 134 24.35 33.59 27.82
N ASP A 135 24.33 34.64 26.99
CA ASP A 135 25.35 35.70 26.93
C ASP A 135 25.00 36.98 27.75
N GLU A 136 23.82 37.02 28.41
CA GLU A 136 23.40 38.05 29.40
C GLU A 136 23.54 37.58 30.86
#